data_AF-A0A7C6DVT9-F1
#
_entry.id   AF-A0A7C6DVT9-F1
#
_cell.length_a   1.000
_cell.length_b   1.000
_cell.length_c   1.000
_cell.angle_alpha   90.00
_cell.angle_beta   90.00
_cell.angle_gamma   90.00
#
_symmetry.space_group_name_H-M   'P 1'
#
loop_
_entity.id
_entity.type
_entity.pdbx_description
1 polymer ?
#
loop_
_entity_poly.entity_id
_entity_poly.type
_entity_poly.pdbx_seq_one_letter_code
_entity_poly.pdbx_strand_id
1 'polypeptide(L)'
;MYPHEALIIYLAAGSPFAVLRYFESRLHQTRPTSFVLAAAELILWLPKLAFLGFRRLTKGVNVKVSDNFNYLDAKIRQEVDLFFSSLQSRPGRYSQLAELLEAYVSLGLTLLPDSPETTLQTDFFSAAGRSDCQLAAICLARKNRAKLLFHFRRTSESLLKELTQGPSSKILTPEAIDSLLTIANAFEDPNFESLNKQLGSAARLAA
;
A
#
# COMPACT_ATOMS: atom_id res chain seq x y z
N MET A 1 9.01 -22.69 21.69
CA MET A 1 8.41 -21.59 20.90
C MET A 1 7.46 -20.87 21.84
N TYR A 2 7.70 -19.59 22.07
CA TYR A 2 6.93 -18.82 23.02
C TYR A 2 5.58 -18.39 22.40
N PRO A 3 4.50 -18.26 23.20
CA PRO A 3 3.17 -17.95 22.69
C PRO A 3 3.11 -16.62 21.89
N HIS A 4 4.03 -15.69 22.14
CA HIS A 4 4.12 -14.44 21.39
C HIS A 4 4.68 -14.61 19.96
N GLU A 5 5.55 -15.58 19.71
CA GLU A 5 6.10 -15.85 18.36
C GLU A 5 5.02 -16.42 17.44
N ALA A 6 4.16 -17.29 17.97
CA ALA A 6 2.99 -17.80 17.26
C ALA A 6 2.01 -16.67 16.91
N LEU A 7 1.87 -15.66 17.78
CA LEU A 7 0.97 -14.52 17.58
C LEU A 7 1.50 -13.51 16.55
N ILE A 8 2.82 -13.36 16.44
CA ILE A 8 3.47 -12.55 15.39
C ILE A 8 3.28 -13.23 14.02
N ILE A 9 3.46 -14.54 13.94
CA ILE A 9 3.20 -15.32 12.72
C ILE A 9 1.69 -15.31 12.38
N TYR A 10 0.83 -15.35 13.40
CA TYR A 10 -0.64 -15.24 13.31
C TYR A 10 -1.09 -13.92 12.67
N LEU A 11 -0.42 -12.80 12.99
CA LEU A 11 -0.69 -11.49 12.38
C LEU A 11 -0.06 -11.35 10.98
N ALA A 12 1.14 -11.89 10.76
CA ALA A 12 1.86 -11.75 9.49
C ALA A 12 1.27 -12.56 8.33
N ALA A 13 0.60 -13.69 8.61
CA ALA A 13 0.14 -14.62 7.56
C ALA A 13 -1.29 -14.37 7.03
N GLY A 14 -2.05 -13.43 7.60
CA GLY A 14 -3.34 -12.95 7.05
C GLY A 14 -4.47 -13.98 6.91
N SER A 15 -4.30 -15.22 7.36
CA SER A 15 -5.25 -16.33 7.18
C SER A 15 -5.39 -17.15 8.47
N PRO A 16 -6.33 -16.81 9.36
CA PRO A 16 -6.45 -17.41 10.70
C PRO A 16 -6.76 -18.91 10.67
N PHE A 17 -7.48 -19.39 9.65
CA PHE A 17 -7.87 -20.81 9.54
C PHE A 17 -6.71 -21.75 9.19
N ALA A 18 -5.71 -21.28 8.44
CA ALA A 18 -4.59 -22.13 8.02
C ALA A 18 -3.62 -22.42 9.19
N VAL A 19 -3.38 -21.41 10.03
CA VAL A 19 -2.49 -21.51 11.19
C VAL A 19 -3.15 -22.30 12.32
N LEU A 20 -4.44 -22.07 12.58
CA LEU A 20 -5.21 -22.88 13.54
C LEU A 20 -5.24 -24.36 13.15
N ARG A 21 -5.52 -24.69 11.88
CA ARG A 21 -5.44 -26.08 11.40
C ARG A 21 -4.05 -26.70 11.55
N TYR A 22 -3.00 -25.92 11.33
CA TYR A 22 -1.62 -26.38 11.48
C TYR A 22 -1.24 -26.69 12.93
N PHE A 23 -1.75 -25.92 13.90
CA PHE A 23 -1.46 -26.16 15.31
C PHE A 23 -2.36 -27.24 15.92
N GLU A 24 -3.64 -27.30 15.55
CA GLU A 24 -4.56 -28.37 15.97
C GLU A 24 -4.07 -29.76 15.53
N SER A 25 -3.46 -29.85 14.34
CA SER A 25 -2.90 -31.10 13.83
C SER A 25 -1.58 -31.52 14.51
N ARG A 26 -0.87 -30.61 15.19
CA ARG A 26 0.41 -30.94 15.88
C ARG A 26 0.29 -31.24 17.37
N LEU A 27 -0.80 -30.84 18.02
CA LEU A 27 -0.96 -31.02 19.48
C LEU A 27 -1.29 -32.46 19.91
N HIS A 28 -1.52 -33.40 18.99
CA HIS A 28 -1.96 -34.77 19.31
C HIS A 28 -1.02 -35.90 18.84
N GLN A 29 0.16 -35.61 18.28
CA GLN A 29 1.01 -36.64 17.69
C GLN A 29 2.50 -36.50 18.02
N THR A 30 2.86 -36.86 19.25
CA THR A 30 4.23 -37.28 19.60
C THR A 30 4.47 -38.71 19.13
N ARG A 31 4.69 -38.91 17.82
CA ARG A 31 5.17 -40.18 17.26
C ARG A 31 6.25 -39.96 16.18
N PRO A 32 7.27 -40.84 16.09
CA PRO A 32 8.39 -40.73 15.13
C PRO A 32 7.98 -40.86 13.66
N THR A 33 6.73 -41.22 13.37
CA THR A 33 6.15 -41.19 12.01
C THR A 33 6.07 -39.78 11.42
N SER A 34 6.15 -38.74 12.26
CA SER A 34 6.15 -37.33 11.84
C SER A 34 7.40 -36.93 11.05
N PHE A 35 8.58 -37.51 11.33
CA PHE A 35 9.80 -37.19 10.58
C PHE A 35 9.77 -37.75 9.16
N VAL A 36 9.27 -38.98 8.99
CA VAL A 36 9.12 -39.61 7.67
C VAL A 36 8.05 -38.89 6.85
N LEU A 37 6.93 -38.51 7.46
CA LEU A 37 5.91 -37.70 6.81
C LEU A 37 6.44 -36.31 6.42
N ALA A 38 7.19 -35.65 7.31
CA ALA A 38 7.79 -34.34 7.00
C ALA A 38 8.86 -34.43 5.90
N ALA A 39 9.67 -35.49 5.88
CA ALA A 39 10.65 -35.73 4.82
C ALA A 39 9.96 -36.05 3.48
N ALA A 40 8.89 -36.85 3.50
CA ALA A 40 8.09 -37.14 2.32
C ALA A 40 7.39 -35.87 1.79
N GLU A 41 6.87 -35.03 2.68
CA GLU A 41 6.25 -33.76 2.33
C GLU A 41 7.27 -32.77 1.73
N LEU A 42 8.49 -32.72 2.27
CA LEU A 42 9.59 -31.91 1.75
C LEU A 42 10.05 -32.38 0.35
N ILE A 43 10.14 -33.70 0.15
CA ILE A 43 10.45 -34.29 -1.16
C ILE A 43 9.33 -34.00 -2.17
N LEU A 44 8.05 -34.07 -1.76
CA LEU A 44 6.91 -33.71 -2.62
C LEU A 44 6.81 -32.20 -2.90
N TRP A 45 7.39 -31.37 -2.04
CA TRP A 45 7.38 -29.92 -2.19
C TRP A 45 8.37 -29.45 -3.25
N LEU A 46 9.53 -30.11 -3.40
CA LEU A 46 10.56 -29.75 -4.38
C LEU A 46 10.04 -29.73 -5.83
N PRO A 47 9.30 -30.74 -6.34
CA PRO A 47 8.69 -30.69 -7.67
C PRO A 47 7.66 -29.57 -7.82
N LYS A 48 6.85 -29.29 -6.78
CA LYS A 48 5.87 -28.19 -6.80
C LYS A 48 6.55 -26.83 -6.84
N LEU A 49 7.63 -26.65 -6.09
CA LEU A 49 8.40 -25.42 -6.07
C LEU A 49 9.16 -25.22 -7.39
N ALA A 50 9.75 -26.29 -7.93
CA ALA A 50 10.34 -26.28 -9.26
C ALA A 50 9.31 -25.97 -10.34
N PHE A 51 8.10 -26.52 -10.26
CA PHE A 51 7.00 -26.23 -11.19
C PHE A 51 6.53 -24.78 -11.08
N LEU A 52 6.43 -24.21 -9.87
CA LEU A 52 6.10 -22.80 -9.66
C LEU A 52 7.21 -21.87 -10.18
N GLY A 53 8.48 -22.21 -9.94
CA GLY A 53 9.64 -21.48 -10.47
C GLY A 53 9.69 -21.54 -12.01
N PHE A 54 9.50 -22.72 -12.59
CA PHE A 54 9.45 -22.91 -14.04
C PHE A 54 8.26 -22.17 -14.66
N ARG A 55 7.09 -22.15 -14.00
CA ARG A 55 5.96 -21.32 -14.43
C ARG A 55 6.28 -19.84 -14.41
N ARG A 56 6.99 -19.34 -13.40
CA ARG A 56 7.42 -17.93 -13.35
C ARG A 56 8.45 -17.59 -14.43
N LEU A 57 9.34 -18.52 -14.78
CA LEU A 57 10.33 -18.34 -15.83
C LEU A 57 9.71 -18.41 -17.24
N THR A 58 8.71 -19.28 -17.44
CA THR A 58 8.07 -19.50 -18.76
C THR A 58 6.91 -18.55 -19.01
N LYS A 59 6.15 -18.18 -17.99
CA LYS A 59 5.22 -17.05 -18.05
C LYS A 59 6.00 -15.81 -17.68
N GLY A 60 6.67 -15.20 -18.67
CA GLY A 60 7.03 -13.79 -18.58
C GLY A 60 5.75 -13.01 -18.31
N VAL A 61 5.46 -12.74 -17.04
CA VAL A 61 4.36 -11.87 -16.65
C VAL A 61 4.82 -10.48 -17.05
N ASN A 62 4.55 -10.13 -18.31
CA ASN A 62 4.47 -8.74 -18.71
C ASN A 62 3.28 -8.17 -17.94
N VAL A 63 3.55 -7.74 -16.70
CA VAL A 63 2.71 -6.76 -16.03
C VAL A 63 2.80 -5.55 -16.96
N LYS A 64 1.84 -5.42 -17.87
CA LYS A 64 1.62 -4.18 -18.60
C LYS A 64 1.08 -3.19 -17.58
N VAL A 65 1.97 -2.70 -16.70
CA VAL A 65 1.71 -1.48 -15.98
C VAL A 65 1.57 -0.43 -17.06
N SER A 66 0.42 0.23 -17.10
CA SER A 66 0.16 1.31 -18.04
C SER A 66 1.33 2.29 -17.98
N ASP A 67 1.97 2.61 -19.12
CA ASP A 67 3.09 3.57 -19.15
C ASP A 67 2.68 4.92 -18.53
N ASN A 68 1.39 5.26 -18.64
CA ASN A 68 0.78 6.41 -17.99
C ASN A 68 0.83 6.34 -16.45
N PHE A 69 0.61 5.16 -15.86
CA PHE A 69 0.70 4.98 -14.40
C PHE A 69 2.15 5.17 -13.93
N ASN A 70 3.12 4.59 -14.64
CA ASN A 70 4.55 4.75 -14.29
C ASN A 70 4.99 6.21 -14.39
N TYR A 71 4.57 6.92 -15.44
CA TYR A 71 4.85 8.36 -15.58
C TYR A 71 4.23 9.18 -14.44
N LEU A 72 2.98 8.90 -14.10
CA LEU A 72 2.26 9.65 -13.07
C LEU A 72 2.79 9.35 -11.66
N ASP A 73 3.14 8.10 -11.35
CA ASP A 73 3.83 7.73 -10.10
C ASP A 73 5.20 8.42 -10.00
N ALA A 74 6.01 8.38 -11.06
CA ALA A 74 7.29 9.06 -11.09
C ALA A 74 7.15 10.58 -10.90
N LYS A 75 6.15 11.20 -11.54
CA LYS A 75 5.85 12.63 -11.38
C LYS A 75 5.44 12.95 -9.95
N ILE A 76 4.54 12.18 -9.34
CA ILE A 76 4.10 12.42 -7.96
C ILE A 76 5.26 12.26 -6.98
N ARG A 77 6.11 11.23 -7.15
CA ARG A 77 7.30 11.05 -6.31
C ARG A 77 8.27 12.23 -6.42
N GLN A 78 8.47 12.74 -7.64
CA GLN A 78 9.27 13.94 -7.84
C GLN A 78 8.70 15.15 -7.09
N GLU A 79 7.39 15.37 -7.13
CA GLU A 79 6.74 16.45 -6.38
C GLU A 79 6.84 16.27 -4.85
N VAL A 80 6.79 15.03 -4.36
CA VAL A 80 7.01 14.72 -2.95
C VAL A 80 8.45 15.03 -2.53
N ASP A 81 9.43 14.69 -3.37
CA ASP A 81 10.83 15.01 -3.11
C ASP A 81 11.06 16.52 -3.11
N LEU A 82 10.44 17.25 -4.06
CA LEU A 82 10.46 18.72 -4.09
C LEU A 82 9.83 19.30 -2.83
N PHE A 83 8.67 18.78 -2.41
CA PHE A 83 8.00 19.18 -1.18
C PHE A 83 8.95 19.06 0.03
N PHE A 84 9.57 17.89 0.24
CA PHE A 84 10.48 17.72 1.38
C PHE A 84 11.77 18.52 1.24
N SER A 85 12.30 18.69 0.03
CA SER A 85 13.49 19.51 -0.21
C SER A 85 13.27 20.97 0.20
N SER A 86 12.09 21.51 -0.05
CA SER A 86 11.72 22.88 0.35
C SER A 86 11.59 23.05 1.88
N LEU A 87 11.42 21.94 2.62
CA LEU A 87 11.31 21.91 4.08
C LEU A 87 12.66 21.66 4.79
N GLN A 88 13.74 21.31 4.07
CA GLN A 88 15.03 20.86 4.62
C GLN A 88 15.75 21.86 5.53
N SER A 89 15.32 23.12 5.58
CA SER A 89 15.91 24.13 6.46
C SER A 89 15.70 23.88 7.97
N ARG A 90 14.89 22.88 8.40
CA ARG A 90 14.69 22.55 9.83
C ARG A 90 14.58 21.04 10.10
N PRO A 91 15.69 20.31 10.25
CA PRO A 91 15.65 18.86 10.47
C PRO A 91 14.95 18.47 11.79
N GLY A 92 14.16 17.38 11.75
CA GLY A 92 13.68 16.65 12.94
C GLY A 92 12.24 16.89 13.41
N ARG A 93 11.44 17.74 12.73
CA ARG A 93 10.04 18.03 13.15
C ARG A 93 8.94 17.55 12.20
N TYR A 94 9.29 16.81 11.15
CA TYR A 94 8.35 16.50 10.07
C TYR A 94 7.94 15.03 10.00
N SER A 95 8.27 14.18 10.98
CA SER A 95 7.96 12.74 10.88
C SER A 95 6.47 12.49 10.67
N GLN A 96 5.61 13.18 11.42
CA GLN A 96 4.16 13.05 11.29
C GLN A 96 3.63 13.58 9.95
N LEU A 97 4.10 14.74 9.51
CA LEU A 97 3.72 15.29 8.20
C LEU A 97 4.18 14.37 7.07
N ALA A 98 5.38 13.79 7.20
CA ALA A 98 5.93 12.89 6.21
C ALA A 98 5.13 11.59 6.12
N GLU A 99 4.82 10.98 7.26
CA GLU A 99 3.95 9.82 7.34
C GLU A 99 2.55 10.08 6.75
N LEU A 100 1.96 11.26 7.04
CA LEU A 100 0.66 11.64 6.49
C LEU A 100 0.71 11.85 4.98
N LEU A 101 1.75 12.51 4.46
CA LEU A 101 1.92 12.74 3.03
C LEU A 101 2.19 11.43 2.29
N GLU A 102 3.05 10.56 2.84
CA GLU A 102 3.34 9.24 2.27
C GLU A 102 2.09 8.37 2.25
N ALA A 103 1.33 8.34 3.35
CA ALA A 103 0.05 7.63 3.41
C ALA A 103 -0.96 8.20 2.42
N TYR A 104 -1.04 9.52 2.27
CA TYR A 104 -1.93 10.19 1.32
C TYR A 104 -1.60 9.81 -0.12
N VAL A 105 -0.33 9.94 -0.51
CA VAL A 105 0.16 9.61 -1.85
C VAL A 105 -0.03 8.12 -2.15
N SER A 106 0.32 7.25 -1.21
CA SER A 106 0.16 5.80 -1.39
C SER A 106 -1.30 5.41 -1.57
N LEU A 107 -2.22 5.98 -0.77
CA LEU A 107 -3.65 5.73 -0.93
C LEU A 107 -4.21 6.34 -2.22
N GLY A 108 -3.71 7.51 -2.66
CA GLY A 108 -4.11 8.13 -3.92
C GLY A 108 -3.70 7.27 -5.12
N LEU A 109 -2.45 6.81 -5.15
CA LEU A 109 -1.92 5.94 -6.21
C LEU A 109 -2.70 4.62 -6.32
N THR A 110 -3.09 4.01 -5.19
CA THR A 110 -3.87 2.76 -5.20
C THR A 110 -5.30 2.94 -5.72
N LEU A 111 -5.87 4.13 -5.62
CA LEU A 111 -7.22 4.44 -6.09
C LEU A 111 -7.32 4.73 -7.59
N LEU A 112 -6.18 5.00 -8.25
CA LEU A 112 -6.11 5.21 -9.69
C LEU A 112 -6.58 3.98 -10.47
N PRO A 113 -7.29 4.16 -11.59
CA PRO A 113 -7.90 3.06 -12.35
C PRO A 113 -6.89 2.04 -12.91
N ASP A 114 -5.68 2.49 -13.22
CA ASP A 114 -4.60 1.67 -13.81
C ASP A 114 -3.61 1.12 -12.77
N SER A 115 -3.99 1.10 -11.49
CA SER A 115 -3.13 0.64 -10.41
C SER A 115 -2.71 -0.85 -10.57
N PRO A 116 -1.43 -1.18 -10.33
CA PRO A 116 -0.92 -2.54 -10.47
C PRO A 116 -1.48 -3.53 -9.43
N GLU A 117 -2.25 -3.06 -8.43
CA GLU A 117 -2.86 -3.91 -7.41
C GLU A 117 -3.77 -4.98 -8.00
N THR A 118 -4.44 -4.69 -9.13
CA THR A 118 -5.29 -5.68 -9.80
C THR A 118 -4.47 -6.91 -10.21
N THR A 119 -3.22 -6.71 -10.64
CA THR A 119 -2.28 -7.79 -11.00
C THR A 119 -1.80 -8.57 -9.77
N LEU A 120 -1.45 -7.89 -8.68
CA LEU A 120 -1.04 -8.55 -7.43
C LEU A 120 -2.18 -9.37 -6.82
N GLN A 121 -3.41 -8.90 -6.92
CA GLN A 121 -4.59 -9.63 -6.47
C GLN A 121 -4.86 -10.88 -7.32
N THR A 122 -4.60 -10.83 -8.64
CA THR A 122 -4.71 -12.03 -9.47
C THR A 122 -3.71 -13.11 -9.07
N ASP A 123 -2.49 -12.74 -8.70
CA ASP A 123 -1.48 -13.69 -8.23
C ASP A 123 -1.89 -14.37 -6.92
N PHE A 124 -2.48 -13.60 -5.99
CA PHE A 124 -3.03 -14.13 -4.74
C PHE A 124 -4.11 -15.19 -4.99
N PHE A 125 -5.08 -14.92 -5.88
CA PHE A 125 -6.12 -15.89 -6.21
C PHE A 125 -5.59 -17.08 -7.02
N SER A 126 -4.54 -16.89 -7.82
CA SER A 126 -3.87 -17.97 -8.55
C SER A 126 -3.17 -18.94 -7.59
N ALA A 127 -2.52 -18.42 -6.55
CA ALA A 127 -1.91 -19.22 -5.48
C ALA A 127 -2.96 -19.97 -4.66
N ALA A 128 -4.15 -19.40 -4.49
CA ALA A 128 -5.28 -20.03 -3.81
C ALA A 128 -6.01 -21.09 -4.66
N GLY A 129 -5.59 -21.34 -5.92
CA GLY A 129 -6.16 -22.38 -6.78
C GLY A 129 -7.53 -22.05 -7.38
N ARG A 130 -7.90 -20.76 -7.47
CA ARG A 130 -9.16 -20.33 -8.12
C ARG A 130 -9.03 -20.40 -9.65
N SER A 131 -10.07 -20.87 -10.34
CA SER A 131 -10.17 -20.82 -11.80
C SER A 131 -10.25 -19.39 -12.32
N ASP A 132 -11.10 -18.57 -11.68
CA ASP A 132 -11.46 -17.23 -12.17
C ASP A 132 -10.75 -16.12 -11.39
N CYS A 133 -9.42 -16.13 -11.43
CA CYS A 133 -8.56 -15.20 -10.67
C CYS A 133 -8.85 -13.72 -10.99
N GLN A 134 -9.11 -13.41 -12.26
CA GLN A 134 -9.40 -12.03 -12.70
C GLN A 134 -10.70 -11.50 -12.13
N LEU A 135 -11.78 -12.29 -12.19
CA LEU A 135 -13.07 -11.88 -11.65
C LEU A 135 -12.98 -11.71 -10.13
N ALA A 136 -12.29 -12.61 -9.43
CA ALA A 136 -12.07 -12.52 -8.00
C ALA A 136 -11.27 -11.26 -7.61
N ALA A 137 -10.21 -10.92 -8.36
CA ALA A 137 -9.44 -9.69 -8.17
C ALA A 137 -10.30 -8.44 -8.37
N ILE A 138 -11.08 -8.37 -9.47
CA ILE A 138 -11.99 -7.25 -9.73
C ILE A 138 -13.02 -7.11 -8.61
N CYS A 139 -13.62 -8.20 -8.14
CA CYS A 139 -14.59 -8.18 -7.05
C CYS A 139 -13.95 -7.71 -5.73
N LEU A 140 -12.73 -8.16 -5.43
CA LEU A 140 -12.00 -7.73 -4.24
C LEU A 140 -11.65 -6.24 -4.31
N ALA A 141 -11.12 -5.78 -5.43
CA ALA A 141 -10.83 -4.37 -5.69
C ALA A 141 -12.08 -3.50 -5.52
N ARG A 142 -13.21 -3.91 -6.11
CA ARG A 142 -14.51 -3.22 -5.95
C ARG A 142 -14.96 -3.16 -4.50
N LYS A 143 -14.87 -4.27 -3.77
CA LYS A 143 -15.25 -4.36 -2.35
C LYS A 143 -14.38 -3.45 -1.48
N ASN A 144 -13.08 -3.40 -1.75
CA ASN A 144 -12.13 -2.62 -0.97
C ASN A 144 -12.12 -1.14 -1.37
N ARG A 145 -12.59 -0.77 -2.57
CA ARG A 145 -12.57 0.61 -3.08
C ARG A 145 -13.26 1.60 -2.15
N ALA A 146 -14.44 1.26 -1.61
CA ALA A 146 -15.15 2.14 -0.69
C ALA A 146 -14.34 2.38 0.61
N LYS A 147 -13.66 1.35 1.11
CA LYS A 147 -12.81 1.44 2.30
C LYS A 147 -11.54 2.24 2.03
N LEU A 148 -10.90 2.03 0.87
CA LEU A 148 -9.74 2.81 0.44
C LEU A 148 -10.09 4.29 0.28
N LEU A 149 -11.23 4.61 -0.36
CA LEU A 149 -11.73 5.99 -0.49
C LEU A 149 -11.98 6.64 0.88
N PHE A 150 -12.57 5.89 1.82
CA PHE A 150 -12.76 6.37 3.19
C PHE A 150 -11.43 6.71 3.86
N HIS A 151 -10.43 5.82 3.76
CA HIS A 151 -9.11 6.06 4.32
C HIS A 151 -8.39 7.22 3.63
N PHE A 152 -8.46 7.30 2.31
CA PHE A 152 -7.89 8.40 1.52
C PHE A 152 -8.45 9.76 1.99
N ARG A 153 -9.79 9.88 2.09
CA ARG A 153 -10.43 11.11 2.59
C ARG A 153 -10.04 11.45 4.03
N ARG A 154 -10.00 10.44 4.90
CA ARG A 154 -9.59 10.65 6.29
C ARG A 154 -8.14 11.10 6.39
N THR A 155 -7.25 10.55 5.57
CA THR A 155 -5.85 10.95 5.51
C THR A 155 -5.72 12.34 4.91
N SER A 156 -6.48 12.69 3.87
CA SER A 156 -6.48 14.05 3.31
C SER A 156 -6.93 15.08 4.33
N GLU A 157 -7.98 14.81 5.11
CA GLU A 157 -8.45 15.71 6.18
C GLU A 157 -7.40 15.87 7.28
N SER A 158 -6.72 14.77 7.62
CA SER A 158 -5.66 14.77 8.65
C SER A 158 -4.43 15.55 8.18
N LEU A 159 -4.04 15.39 6.90
CA LEU A 159 -2.97 16.14 6.26
C LEU A 159 -3.32 17.64 6.22
N LEU A 160 -4.53 17.99 5.77
CA LEU A 160 -5.02 19.37 5.77
C LEU A 160 -5.00 20.00 7.16
N LYS A 161 -5.42 19.26 8.18
CA LYS A 161 -5.39 19.71 9.57
C LYS A 161 -3.96 19.95 10.05
N GLU A 162 -3.03 19.06 9.71
CA GLU A 162 -1.61 19.23 10.05
C GLU A 162 -1.00 20.46 9.36
N LEU A 163 -1.36 20.71 8.11
CA LEU A 163 -0.90 21.85 7.32
C LEU A 163 -1.49 23.19 7.82
N THR A 164 -2.73 23.22 8.30
CA THR A 164 -3.43 24.46 8.67
C THR A 164 -3.35 24.78 10.16
N GLN A 165 -3.43 23.76 11.01
CA GLN A 165 -3.53 23.89 12.48
C GLN A 165 -2.36 23.22 13.21
N GLY A 166 -1.65 22.32 12.54
CA GLY A 166 -0.54 21.59 13.12
C GLY A 166 0.74 22.42 13.29
N PRO A 167 1.75 21.89 13.99
CA PRO A 167 3.06 22.51 14.13
C PRO A 167 3.74 22.81 12.78
N SER A 168 3.40 22.07 11.73
CA SER A 168 3.91 22.26 10.37
C SER A 168 3.37 23.52 9.67
N SER A 169 2.24 24.08 10.11
CA SER A 169 1.61 25.27 9.52
C SER A 169 2.53 26.48 9.37
N LYS A 170 3.43 26.69 10.35
CA LYS A 170 4.36 27.82 10.41
C LYS A 170 5.61 27.65 9.53
N ILE A 171 5.71 26.53 8.83
CA ILE A 171 6.93 26.08 8.15
C ILE A 171 6.69 25.90 6.64
N LEU A 172 5.44 25.98 6.20
CA LEU A 172 5.09 25.84 4.79
C LEU A 172 5.63 27.02 3.98
N THR A 173 6.48 26.70 3.02
CA THR A 173 6.90 27.60 1.95
C THR A 173 5.83 27.60 0.85
N PRO A 174 5.73 28.67 0.04
CA PRO A 174 4.83 28.69 -1.11
C PRO A 174 5.13 27.55 -2.10
N GLU A 175 6.41 27.20 -2.28
CA GLU A 175 6.85 26.09 -3.14
C GLU A 175 6.31 24.72 -2.64
N ALA A 176 6.33 24.50 -1.32
CA ALA A 176 5.76 23.29 -0.71
C ALA A 176 4.25 23.21 -0.98
N ILE A 177 3.55 24.34 -0.85
CA ILE A 177 2.12 24.43 -1.13
C ILE A 177 1.83 24.10 -2.60
N ASP A 178 2.58 24.67 -3.54
CA ASP A 178 2.38 24.46 -4.97
C ASP A 178 2.63 23.00 -5.37
N SER A 179 3.66 22.38 -4.81
CA SER A 179 3.94 20.94 -4.98
C SER A 179 2.76 20.11 -4.48
N LEU A 180 2.23 20.45 -3.31
CA LEU A 180 1.12 19.73 -2.69
C LEU A 180 -0.20 19.91 -3.44
N LEU A 181 -0.47 21.10 -3.97
CA LEU A 181 -1.60 21.36 -4.86
C LEU A 181 -1.48 20.59 -6.18
N THR A 182 -0.26 20.47 -6.72
CA THR A 182 0.00 19.65 -7.92
C THR A 182 -0.32 18.19 -7.67
N ILE A 183 0.08 17.64 -6.51
CA ILE A 183 -0.27 16.29 -6.08
C ILE A 183 -1.78 16.13 -5.90
N ALA A 184 -2.44 17.06 -5.20
CA ALA A 184 -3.88 17.00 -4.94
C ALA A 184 -4.71 17.07 -6.24
N ASN A 185 -4.29 17.90 -7.20
CA ASN A 185 -4.90 17.99 -8.52
C ASN A 185 -4.73 16.69 -9.31
N ALA A 186 -3.59 16.01 -9.20
CA ALA A 186 -3.38 14.71 -9.83
C ALA A 186 -4.33 13.63 -9.31
N PHE A 187 -4.82 13.76 -8.06
CA PHE A 187 -5.79 12.87 -7.45
C PHE A 187 -7.24 13.35 -7.52
N GLU A 188 -7.50 14.53 -8.11
CA GLU A 188 -8.82 15.17 -8.14
C GLU A 188 -9.46 15.31 -6.73
N ASP A 189 -8.64 15.64 -5.72
CA ASP A 189 -9.10 15.67 -4.32
C ASP A 189 -9.88 16.96 -4.00
N PRO A 190 -11.20 16.88 -3.72
CA PRO A 190 -12.03 18.06 -3.47
C PRO A 190 -11.67 18.77 -2.16
N ASN A 191 -11.04 18.09 -1.21
CA ASN A 191 -10.74 18.69 0.09
C ASN A 191 -9.69 19.81 -0.02
N PHE A 192 -8.80 19.72 -1.01
CA PHE A 192 -7.74 20.70 -1.27
C PHE A 192 -8.19 21.93 -2.06
N GLU A 193 -9.40 21.92 -2.66
CA GLU A 193 -9.97 23.13 -3.28
C GLU A 193 -10.16 24.25 -2.25
N SER A 194 -10.52 23.87 -1.02
CA SER A 194 -10.70 24.82 0.09
C SER A 194 -9.37 25.48 0.48
N LEU A 195 -8.28 24.71 0.43
CA LEU A 195 -6.95 25.18 0.79
C LEU A 195 -6.38 26.12 -0.28
N ASN A 196 -6.64 25.85 -1.57
CA ASN A 196 -6.32 26.77 -2.67
C ASN A 196 -7.07 28.11 -2.51
N LYS A 197 -8.36 28.08 -2.13
CA LYS A 197 -9.14 29.32 -1.86
C LYS A 197 -8.59 30.09 -0.66
N GLN A 198 -8.23 29.40 0.42
CA GLN A 198 -7.69 30.03 1.63
C GLN A 198 -6.30 30.64 1.38
N LEU A 199 -5.39 29.92 0.74
CA LEU A 199 -4.04 30.41 0.45
C LEU A 199 -4.01 31.46 -0.66
N GLY A 200 -4.85 31.33 -1.67
CA GLY A 200 -5.05 32.37 -2.68
C GLY A 200 -5.51 33.70 -2.09
N SER A 201 -6.21 33.68 -0.94
CA SER A 201 -6.57 34.90 -0.21
C SER A 201 -5.44 35.44 0.66
N ALA A 202 -4.63 34.58 1.27
CA ALA A 202 -3.50 34.98 2.11
C ALA A 202 -2.32 35.54 1.30
N ALA A 203 -2.00 34.93 0.16
CA ALA A 203 -0.96 35.43 -0.75
C ALA A 203 -1.30 36.79 -1.36
N ARG A 204 -2.59 37.09 -1.58
CA ARG A 204 -3.07 38.41 -2.03
C ARG A 204 -3.06 39.49 -0.95
N LEU A 205 -2.93 39.12 0.33
CA LEU A 205 -2.83 40.06 1.45
C LEU A 205 -1.38 40.36 1.83
N ALA A 206 -0.42 39.54 1.37
CA ALA A 206 1.01 39.70 1.63
C ALA A 206 1.77 40.38 0.48
N ALA A 207 1.12 40.59 -0.68
CA ALA A 207 1.62 41.33 -1.84
C ALA A 207 0.97 42.72 -1.90
#